data_AF-A0A2A9HSA0-F1
#
_entry.id   AF-A0A2A9HSA0-F1
#
_cell.length_a   1.000
_cell.length_b   1.000
_cell.length_c   1.000
_cell.angle_alpha   90.00
_cell.angle_beta   90.00
_cell.angle_gamma   90.00
#
_symmetry.space_group_name_H-M   'P 1'
#
loop_
_entity.id
_entity.type
_entity.pdbx_description
1 polymer ?
#
loop_
_entity_poly.entity_id
_entity_poly.type
_entity_poly.pdbx_seq_one_letter_code
_entity_poly.pdbx_strand_id
1 'polypeptide(L)'
;MKKYILFEEYITLGQVLKELGLISTGGQAKIFLAENEGNIFYNGEAENRRGKKLRDGDLLEFPTFDLKVTFEQADADAIKEHEAEKAEEARVKAIVKKMNAENKTTKPAKKAPPRFPGRK
;
A
#
# COMPACT_ATOMS: atom_id res chain seq x y z
N MET A 1 0.73 -18.04 15.32
CA MET A 1 1.75 -17.33 14.51
C MET A 1 1.39 -17.49 13.05
N LYS A 2 1.36 -16.40 12.30
CA LYS A 2 1.07 -16.39 10.87
C LYS A 2 2.38 -16.04 10.14
N LYS A 3 2.78 -16.85 9.17
CA LYS A 3 3.95 -16.56 8.35
C LYS A 3 3.50 -15.76 7.12
N TYR A 4 4.25 -14.71 6.81
CA TYR A 4 4.05 -13.89 5.63
C TYR A 4 5.28 -14.00 4.73
N ILE A 5 5.07 -14.42 3.48
CA ILE A 5 6.13 -14.53 2.48
C ILE A 5 6.27 -13.19 1.76
N LEU A 6 7.45 -12.58 1.83
CA LEU A 6 7.77 -11.37 1.09
C LEU A 6 8.18 -11.73 -0.33
N PHE A 7 7.42 -11.23 -1.30
CA PHE A 7 7.76 -11.30 -2.72
C PHE A 7 8.56 -10.06 -3.20
N GLU A 8 8.56 -8.99 -2.41
CA GLU A 8 9.26 -7.74 -2.68
C GLU A 8 10.39 -7.53 -1.64
N GLU A 9 11.32 -6.59 -1.90
CA GLU A 9 12.39 -6.23 -0.96
C GLU A 9 11.87 -5.81 0.43
N TYR A 10 10.68 -5.21 0.46
CA TYR A 10 10.00 -4.83 1.69
C TYR A 10 8.50 -4.73 1.47
N ILE A 11 7.73 -4.88 2.54
CA ILE A 11 6.30 -4.55 2.57
C ILE A 11 6.05 -3.42 3.55
N THR A 12 5.06 -2.57 3.30
CA THR A 12 4.70 -1.52 4.27
C THR A 12 3.69 -2.00 5.29
N LEU A 13 3.74 -1.47 6.52
CA LEU A 13 2.80 -1.82 7.59
C LEU A 13 1.34 -1.70 7.13
N GLY A 14 1.01 -0.65 6.39
CA GLY A 14 -0.34 -0.46 5.84
C GLY A 14 -0.76 -1.54 4.83
N GLN A 15 0.17 -2.07 4.03
CA GLN A 15 -0.12 -3.19 3.12
C GLN A 15 -0.34 -4.49 3.90
N VAL A 16 0.52 -4.78 4.89
CA VAL A 16 0.35 -5.93 5.77
C VAL A 16 -1.01 -5.91 6.44
N LEU A 17 -1.43 -4.77 7.00
CA LEU A 17 -2.75 -4.63 7.63
C LEU A 17 -3.89 -5.00 6.68
N LYS A 18 -3.77 -4.64 5.40
CA LYS A 18 -4.76 -4.97 4.38
C LYS A 18 -4.77 -6.47 4.08
N GLU A 19 -3.61 -7.09 3.96
CA GLU A 19 -3.48 -8.53 3.66
C GLU A 19 -3.87 -9.41 4.85
N LEU A 20 -3.69 -8.92 6.06
CA LEU A 20 -4.24 -9.54 7.27
C LEU A 20 -5.76 -9.41 7.36
N GLY A 21 -6.39 -8.61 6.51
CA GLY A 21 -7.83 -8.36 6.52
C GLY A 21 -8.29 -7.42 7.63
N LEU A 22 -7.36 -6.74 8.32
CA LEU A 22 -7.67 -5.79 9.39
C LEU A 22 -8.28 -4.50 8.84
N ILE A 23 -7.94 -4.14 7.60
CA ILE A 23 -8.50 -3.00 6.87
C ILE A 23 -8.98 -3.40 5.49
N SER A 24 -10.06 -2.77 5.02
CA SER A 24 -10.62 -2.99 3.68
C SER A 24 -10.03 -2.06 2.63
N THR A 25 -9.62 -0.85 3.02
CA THR A 25 -9.10 0.17 2.09
C THR A 25 -7.80 0.80 2.59
N GLY A 26 -6.96 1.28 1.69
CA GLY A 26 -5.69 1.94 2.07
C GLY A 26 -5.87 3.24 2.86
N GLY A 27 -7.05 3.88 2.77
CA GLY A 27 -7.41 5.05 3.57
C GLY A 27 -7.69 4.69 5.04
N GLN A 28 -8.26 3.51 5.29
CA GLN A 28 -8.52 3.01 6.64
C GLN A 28 -7.25 2.73 7.43
N ALA A 29 -6.11 2.47 6.76
CA ALA A 29 -4.84 2.26 7.45
C ALA A 29 -4.51 3.40 8.43
N LYS A 30 -4.74 4.65 8.04
CA LYS A 30 -4.46 5.81 8.90
C LYS A 30 -5.36 5.82 10.13
N ILE A 31 -6.65 5.55 9.94
CA ILE A 31 -7.65 5.57 11.02
C ILE A 31 -7.37 4.41 11.98
N PHE A 32 -7.17 3.20 11.44
CA PHE A 32 -6.85 2.01 12.21
C PHE A 32 -5.59 2.18 13.07
N LEU A 33 -4.52 2.77 12.51
CA LEU A 33 -3.29 3.05 13.24
C LEU A 33 -3.46 4.10 14.33
N ALA A 34 -4.37 5.07 14.13
CA ALA A 34 -4.70 6.07 15.15
C ALA A 34 -5.57 5.48 16.27
N GLU A 35 -6.51 4.59 15.94
CA GLU A 35 -7.37 3.92 16.91
C GLU A 35 -6.62 2.86 17.73
N ASN A 36 -5.63 2.19 17.11
CA ASN A 36 -4.80 1.16 17.73
C ASN A 36 -3.39 1.67 18.07
N GLU A 37 -3.27 2.97 18.34
CA GLU A 37 -1.99 3.58 18.70
C GLU A 37 -1.43 2.92 19.98
N GLY A 38 -0.22 2.37 19.89
CA GLY A 38 0.42 1.65 21.01
C GLY A 38 0.08 0.15 21.11
N ASN A 39 -0.79 -0.37 20.25
CA ASN A 39 -1.16 -1.80 20.21
C ASN A 39 -0.60 -2.54 18.99
N ILE A 40 0.39 -1.95 18.34
CA ILE A 40 1.07 -2.51 17.18
C ILE A 40 2.55 -2.46 17.49
N PHE A 41 3.17 -3.63 17.59
CA PHE A 41 4.56 -3.77 17.99
C PHE A 41 5.36 -4.33 16.84
N TYR A 42 6.38 -3.59 16.43
CA TYR A 42 7.38 -4.02 15.46
C TYR A 42 8.66 -4.33 16.22
N ASN A 43 9.07 -5.60 16.22
CA ASN A 43 10.24 -6.10 16.95
C ASN A 43 10.28 -5.67 18.43
N GLY A 44 9.12 -5.58 19.07
CA GLY A 44 8.97 -5.16 20.47
C GLY A 44 8.84 -3.65 20.70
N GLU A 45 8.95 -2.82 19.67
CA GLU A 45 8.71 -1.37 19.76
C GLU A 45 7.34 -1.00 19.21
N ALA A 46 6.63 -0.09 19.91
CA ALA A 46 5.35 0.41 19.43
C ALA A 46 5.55 1.20 18.12
N GLU A 47 4.86 0.79 17.04
CA GLU A 47 4.99 1.36 15.72
C GLU A 47 3.61 1.72 15.16
N ASN A 48 3.41 3.01 14.87
CA ASN A 48 2.15 3.57 14.36
C ASN A 48 2.29 4.12 12.94
N ARG A 49 3.48 4.05 12.32
CA ARG A 49 3.71 4.61 10.98
C ARG A 49 3.28 3.63 9.91
N ARG A 50 2.20 3.95 9.18
CA ARG A 50 1.72 3.14 8.05
C ARG A 50 2.79 2.83 6.99
N GLY A 51 3.74 3.75 6.83
CA GLY A 51 4.80 3.69 5.84
C GLY A 51 6.08 3.02 6.35
N LYS A 52 6.07 2.46 7.57
CA LYS A 52 7.18 1.64 8.04
C LYS A 52 7.36 0.46 7.09
N LYS A 53 8.59 0.26 6.64
CA LYS A 53 8.98 -0.85 5.77
C LYS A 53 9.40 -2.02 6.65
N LEU A 54 8.80 -3.16 6.43
CA LEU A 54 9.10 -4.44 7.07
C LEU A 54 9.83 -5.30 6.06
N ARG A 55 10.88 -5.97 6.53
CA ARG A 55 11.79 -6.82 5.77
C ARG A 55 11.73 -8.24 6.30
N ASP A 56 12.46 -9.13 5.66
CA ASP A 56 12.65 -10.49 6.12
C ASP A 56 13.26 -10.54 7.53
N GLY A 57 12.82 -11.50 8.33
CA GLY A 57 13.25 -11.65 9.71
C GLY A 57 12.55 -10.73 10.71
N ASP A 58 11.76 -9.75 10.24
CA ASP A 58 10.99 -8.89 11.14
C ASP A 58 9.82 -9.63 11.80
N LEU A 59 9.47 -9.15 12.99
CA LEU A 59 8.33 -9.62 13.77
C LEU A 59 7.34 -8.48 13.99
N LEU A 60 6.08 -8.71 13.63
CA LEU A 60 4.99 -7.78 13.88
C LEU A 60 3.95 -8.42 14.78
N GLU A 61 3.65 -7.78 15.89
CA GLU A 61 2.71 -8.25 16.89
C GLU A 61 1.56 -7.27 17.07
N PHE A 62 0.37 -7.82 17.21
CA PHE A 62 -0.87 -7.12 17.45
C PHE A 62 -1.53 -7.67 18.72
N PRO A 63 -1.19 -7.16 19.91
CA PRO A 63 -1.79 -7.62 21.17
C PRO A 63 -3.32 -7.50 21.20
N THR A 64 -3.91 -6.48 20.59
CA THR A 64 -5.37 -6.32 20.49
C THR A 64 -6.06 -7.50 19.80
N PHE A 65 -5.37 -8.16 18.88
CA PHE A 65 -5.90 -9.23 18.05
C PHE A 65 -5.22 -10.58 18.33
N ASP A 66 -4.37 -10.66 19.35
CA ASP A 66 -3.48 -11.80 19.66
C ASP A 66 -2.77 -12.37 18.41
N LEU A 67 -2.40 -11.48 17.49
CA LEU A 67 -1.90 -11.85 16.17
C LEU A 67 -0.41 -11.56 16.08
N LYS A 68 0.39 -12.59 15.77
CA LYS A 68 1.84 -12.47 15.54
C LYS A 68 2.18 -12.90 14.12
N VAL A 69 2.86 -12.01 13.40
CA VAL A 69 3.26 -12.18 12.00
C VAL A 69 4.78 -12.17 11.90
N THR A 70 5.33 -13.22 11.30
CA THR A 70 6.76 -13.29 10.95
C THR A 70 6.92 -13.14 9.46
N PHE A 71 7.92 -12.37 9.07
CA PHE A 71 8.23 -12.06 7.68
C PHE A 71 9.39 -12.92 7.20
N GLU A 72 9.23 -13.59 6.06
CA GLU A 72 10.28 -14.41 5.46
C GLU A 72 10.39 -14.09 3.97
N GLN A 73 11.61 -13.89 3.47
CA GLN A 73 11.82 -13.62 2.06
C GLN A 73 11.52 -14.88 1.24
N ALA A 74 10.81 -14.72 0.12
CA ALA A 74 10.77 -15.77 -0.90
C ALA A 74 12.18 -15.97 -1.49
N ASP A 75 12.51 -17.21 -1.87
CA ASP A 75 13.82 -17.57 -2.41
C ASP A 75 14.26 -16.66 -3.57
N ALA A 76 15.55 -16.33 -3.61
CA ALA A 76 16.14 -15.34 -4.51
C ALA A 76 15.93 -15.64 -6.01
N ASP A 77 15.67 -16.89 -6.38
CA ASP A 77 15.39 -17.31 -7.76
C ASP A 77 14.01 -16.83 -8.25
N ALA A 78 13.02 -16.71 -7.37
CA ALA A 78 11.69 -16.18 -7.71
C ALA A 78 11.69 -14.65 -7.87
N ILE A 79 12.58 -13.95 -7.15
CA ILE A 79 12.71 -12.48 -7.22
C ILE A 79 13.25 -12.04 -8.59
N LYS A 80 14.16 -12.83 -9.19
CA LYS A 80 14.72 -12.56 -10.53
C LYS A 80 13.68 -12.68 -11.65
N GLU A 81 12.80 -13.68 -11.59
CA GLU A 81 11.74 -13.83 -12.60
C GLU A 81 10.67 -12.74 -12.45
N HIS A 82 10.33 -12.34 -11.23
CA HIS A 82 9.32 -11.31 -11.01
C HIS A 82 9.82 -9.89 -11.32
N GLU A 83 11.13 -9.60 -11.22
CA GLU A 83 11.73 -8.37 -11.77
C GLU A 83 11.58 -8.30 -13.29
N ALA A 84 11.73 -9.42 -13.99
CA ALA A 84 11.55 -9.48 -15.44
C ALA A 84 10.09 -9.20 -15.84
N GLU A 85 9.13 -9.73 -15.08
CA GLU A 85 7.69 -9.50 -15.31
C GLU A 85 7.26 -8.06 -14.95
N LYS A 86 7.77 -7.50 -13.85
CA LYS A 86 7.54 -6.09 -13.49
C LYS A 86 8.06 -5.12 -14.55
N ALA A 87 9.12 -5.47 -15.27
CA ALA A 87 9.61 -4.67 -16.39
C ALA A 87 8.62 -4.65 -17.57
N GLU A 88 7.92 -5.76 -17.83
CA GLU A 88 6.84 -5.79 -18.83
C GLU A 88 5.62 -4.99 -18.37
N GLU A 89 5.20 -5.15 -17.11
CA GLU A 89 4.05 -4.41 -16.57
C GLU A 89 4.33 -2.89 -16.52
N ALA A 90 5.58 -2.48 -16.26
CA ALA A 90 6.01 -1.08 -16.34
C ALA A 90 5.88 -0.53 -17.77
N ARG A 91 6.17 -1.34 -18.79
CA ARG A 91 5.97 -0.99 -20.19
C ARG A 91 4.49 -0.86 -20.53
N VAL A 92 3.64 -1.78 -20.04
CA VAL A 92 2.18 -1.70 -20.21
C VAL A 92 1.61 -0.46 -19.52
N LYS A 93 2.04 -0.17 -18.28
CA LYS A 93 1.67 1.06 -17.55
C LYS A 93 2.10 2.32 -18.30
N ALA A 94 3.28 2.32 -18.95
CA ALA A 94 3.74 3.42 -19.78
C ALA A 94 2.88 3.60 -21.05
N ILE A 95 2.47 2.51 -21.70
CA ILE A 95 1.56 2.53 -22.85
C ILE A 95 0.19 3.05 -22.45
N VAL A 96 -0.39 2.52 -21.37
CA VAL A 96 -1.70 2.95 -20.83
C VAL A 96 -1.65 4.43 -20.41
N LYS A 97 -0.54 4.89 -19.84
CA LYS A 97 -0.35 6.30 -19.47
C LYS A 97 -0.32 7.21 -20.70
N LYS A 98 0.35 6.80 -21.78
CA LYS A 98 0.33 7.52 -23.07
C LYS A 98 -1.07 7.54 -23.69
N MET A 99 -1.73 6.38 -23.75
CA MET A 99 -3.09 6.24 -24.28
C MET A 99 -4.12 7.08 -23.48
N ASN A 100 -4.01 7.15 -22.16
CA ASN A 100 -4.87 7.98 -21.31
C ASN A 100 -4.55 9.48 -21.42
N ALA A 101 -3.32 9.86 -21.75
CA ALA A 101 -2.96 11.24 -22.01
C ALA A 101 -3.54 11.72 -23.36
N GLU A 102 -3.50 10.87 -24.38
CA GLU A 102 -4.11 11.11 -25.69
C GLU A 102 -5.64 11.17 -25.62
N ASN A 103 -6.29 10.36 -24.76
CA ASN A 103 -7.73 10.48 -24.50
C ASN A 103 -8.13 11.70 -23.64
N LYS A 104 -7.17 12.39 -23.01
CA LYS A 104 -7.46 13.64 -22.27
C LYS A 104 -7.49 14.87 -23.18
N THR A 105 -6.79 14.86 -24.32
CA THR A 105 -6.78 15.98 -25.27
C THR A 105 -8.06 16.06 -26.11
N THR A 106 -8.83 14.97 -26.19
CA THR A 106 -10.12 14.90 -26.91
C THR A 106 -11.34 15.23 -26.03
N LYS A 107 -11.14 15.47 -24.72
CA LYS A 107 -12.25 15.77 -23.80
C LYS A 107 -12.65 17.26 -23.92
N PRO A 108 -13.93 17.59 -24.20
CA PRO A 108 -14.36 18.97 -24.33
C PRO A 108 -14.12 19.73 -23.02
N ALA A 109 -13.59 20.95 -23.12
CA ALA A 109 -13.25 21.79 -21.97
C ALA A 109 -14.44 21.91 -21.01
N LYS A 110 -14.20 21.68 -19.72
CA LYS A 110 -15.22 21.87 -18.67
C LYS A 110 -15.68 23.32 -18.73
N LYS A 111 -16.95 23.55 -19.12
CA LYS A 111 -17.58 24.88 -19.06
C LYS A 111 -17.48 25.39 -17.63
N ALA A 112 -17.00 26.63 -17.46
CA ALA A 112 -16.87 27.25 -16.15
C ALA A 112 -18.23 27.29 -15.45
N PRO A 113 -18.29 27.05 -14.13
CA PRO A 113 -19.53 27.19 -13.37
C PRO A 113 -20.05 28.63 -13.52
N PRO A 114 -21.36 28.84 -13.71
CA PRO A 114 -21.93 30.18 -13.88
C PRO A 114 -21.63 31.03 -12.65
N ARG A 115 -20.97 32.18 -12.86
CA ARG A 115 -20.66 33.14 -11.80
C ARG A 115 -21.90 33.98 -11.57
N PHE A 116 -22.63 33.72 -10.49
CA PHE A 116 -23.68 34.61 -10.03
C PHE A 116 -23.04 35.92 -9.52
N PRO A 117 -23.35 37.09 -10.08
CA PRO A 117 -22.92 38.35 -9.51
C PRO A 117 -23.60 38.52 -8.15
N GLY A 118 -22.81 38.86 -7.12
CA GLY A 118 -23.26 38.95 -5.74
C GLY A 118 -24.55 39.75 -5.59
N ARG A 119 -25.46 39.20 -4.79
CA ARG A 119 -26.66 39.89 -4.31
C ARG A 119 -26.21 41.10 -3.49
N LYS A 120 -26.62 42.31 -3.91
CA LYS A 120 -26.52 43.53 -3.10
C LYS A 120 -27.20 43.35 -1.76
#